data_AF-A0A529ZE33-F1
#
_entry.id   AF-A0A529ZE33-F1
#
_cell.length_a   1.000
_cell.length_b   1.000
_cell.length_c   1.000
_cell.angle_alpha   90.00
_cell.angle_beta   90.00
_cell.angle_gamma   90.00
#
_symmetry.space_group_name_H-M   'P 1'
#
loop_
_entity.id
_entity.type
_entity.pdbx_description
1 polymer ?
#
loop_
_entity_poly.entity_id
_entity_poly.type
_entity_poly.pdbx_seq_one_letter_code
_entity_poly.pdbx_strand_id
1 'polypeptide(L)'
;KYARAYESAREIADQVIYVGEHAHRSKASQADRDSGRFIELRTPKEVSDHLRRTAAPGELILLKSSSSLHLERLALAWIRDVKCWIPACGKKEGCQTCGLFEVPFEEHREFVKKRRNDR
;
A
#
# COMPACT_ATOMS: atom_id res chain seq x y z
N LYS A 1 -15.66 -11.50 6.54
CA LYS A 1 -14.88 -11.10 5.34
C LYS A 1 -13.37 -11.05 5.64
N TYR A 2 -12.90 -10.18 6.54
CA TYR A 2 -11.46 -10.03 6.84
C TYR A 2 -10.80 -11.27 7.46
N ALA A 3 -11.48 -11.97 8.37
CA ALA A 3 -10.98 -13.22 8.93
C ALA A 3 -10.83 -14.32 7.87
N ARG A 4 -11.88 -14.56 7.07
CA ARG A 4 -11.82 -15.53 5.96
C ARG A 4 -10.73 -15.18 4.93
N ALA A 5 -10.56 -13.90 4.61
CA ALA A 5 -9.50 -13.48 3.70
C ALA A 5 -8.10 -13.77 4.26
N TYR A 6 -7.91 -13.62 5.59
CA TYR A 6 -6.65 -13.97 6.25
C TYR A 6 -6.44 -15.49 6.25
N GLU A 7 -7.46 -16.26 6.60
CA GLU A 7 -7.44 -17.74 6.59
C GLU A 7 -7.02 -18.27 5.22
N SER A 8 -7.68 -17.84 4.15
CA SER A 8 -7.32 -18.28 2.79
C SER A 8 -5.94 -17.80 2.33
N ALA A 9 -5.50 -16.59 2.71
CA ALA A 9 -4.16 -16.13 2.36
C ALA A 9 -3.07 -16.89 3.12
N ARG A 10 -3.31 -17.18 4.41
CA ARG A 10 -2.37 -17.89 5.28
C ARG A 10 -2.04 -19.29 4.78
N GLU A 11 -2.98 -19.96 4.12
CA GLU A 11 -2.78 -21.31 3.57
C GLU A 11 -1.69 -21.36 2.49
N ILE A 12 -1.48 -20.27 1.77
CA ILE A 12 -0.60 -20.25 0.58
C ILE A 12 0.55 -19.25 0.69
N ALA A 13 0.51 -18.32 1.65
CA ALA A 13 1.51 -17.28 1.81
C ALA A 13 2.37 -17.50 3.06
N ASP A 14 3.66 -17.19 2.91
CA ASP A 14 4.62 -17.17 4.01
C ASP A 14 4.36 -15.98 4.96
N GLN A 15 3.89 -14.85 4.40
CA GLN A 15 3.53 -13.66 5.14
C GLN A 15 2.28 -12.99 4.58
N VAL A 16 1.42 -12.48 5.48
CA VAL A 16 0.23 -11.69 5.13
C VAL A 16 0.29 -10.34 5.85
N ILE A 17 0.34 -9.26 5.08
CA ILE A 17 0.34 -7.89 5.60
C ILE A 17 -1.05 -7.27 5.40
N TYR A 18 -1.71 -6.89 6.49
CA TYR A 18 -2.93 -6.08 6.43
C TYR A 18 -2.61 -4.61 6.63
N VAL A 19 -3.29 -3.76 5.85
CA VAL A 19 -3.04 -2.32 5.81
C VAL A 19 -4.28 -1.54 6.25
N GLY A 20 -4.13 -0.64 7.21
CA GLY A 20 -5.15 0.32 7.61
C GLY A 20 -5.83 0.04 8.95
N GLU A 21 -6.82 0.87 9.29
CA GLU A 21 -7.49 0.87 10.60
C GLU A 21 -8.14 -0.47 10.96
N HIS A 22 -8.61 -1.21 9.97
CA HIS A 22 -9.33 -2.47 10.14
C HIS A 22 -8.43 -3.72 10.09
N ALA A 23 -7.11 -3.56 10.07
CA ALA A 23 -6.16 -4.68 10.01
C ALA A 23 -6.38 -5.71 11.14
N HIS A 24 -6.66 -5.23 12.36
CA HIS A 24 -6.98 -6.03 13.55
C HIS A 24 -8.15 -7.02 13.36
N ARG A 25 -9.02 -6.80 12.37
CA ARG A 25 -10.18 -7.67 12.09
C ARG A 25 -9.81 -8.97 11.35
N SER A 26 -8.52 -9.23 11.11
CA SER A 26 -8.00 -10.47 10.54
C SER A 26 -8.27 -11.70 11.40
N LYS A 27 -8.42 -11.53 12.73
CA LYS A 27 -8.44 -12.64 13.69
C LYS A 27 -7.22 -13.57 13.58
N ALA A 28 -6.08 -13.06 13.12
CA ALA A 28 -4.83 -13.82 13.16
C ALA A 28 -4.54 -14.30 14.59
N SER A 29 -3.88 -15.44 14.75
CA SER A 29 -3.51 -15.93 16.07
C SER A 29 -2.37 -15.10 16.65
N GLN A 30 -2.15 -15.17 17.96
CA GLN A 30 -1.00 -14.51 18.56
C GLN A 30 0.31 -15.11 18.05
N ALA A 31 0.37 -16.43 17.85
CA ALA A 31 1.52 -17.11 17.26
C ALA A 31 1.87 -16.61 15.84
N ASP A 32 0.88 -16.28 15.01
CA ASP A 32 1.15 -15.72 13.67
C ASP A 32 1.70 -14.30 13.74
N ARG A 33 1.27 -13.52 14.75
CA ARG A 33 1.81 -12.18 15.00
C ARG A 33 3.26 -12.27 15.50
N ASP A 34 3.49 -13.13 16.49
CA ASP A 34 4.80 -13.28 17.13
C ASP A 34 5.85 -13.85 16.17
N SER A 35 5.45 -14.73 15.25
CA SER A 35 6.32 -15.28 14.20
C SER A 35 6.55 -14.33 13.02
N GLY A 36 5.83 -13.20 12.94
CA GLY A 36 5.90 -12.28 11.80
C GLY A 36 5.19 -12.78 10.53
N ARG A 37 4.45 -13.90 10.61
CA ARG A 37 3.60 -14.40 9.53
C ARG A 37 2.44 -13.46 9.23
N PHE A 38 1.94 -12.78 10.24
CA PHE A 38 0.93 -11.74 10.09
C PHE A 38 1.43 -10.41 10.62
N ILE A 39 1.35 -9.38 9.78
CA ILE A 39 1.78 -8.02 10.11
C ILE A 39 0.62 -7.06 9.89
N GLU A 40 0.40 -6.17 10.86
CA GLU A 40 -0.54 -5.06 10.76
C GLU A 40 0.23 -3.75 10.60
N LEU A 41 0.01 -3.04 9.49
CA LEU A 41 0.57 -1.71 9.24
C LEU A 41 -0.56 -0.73 8.98
N ARG A 42 -0.37 0.55 9.32
CA ARG A 42 -1.43 1.55 9.28
C ARG A 42 -1.53 2.24 7.93
N THR A 43 -0.41 2.45 7.24
CA THR A 43 -0.37 3.24 6.00
C THR A 43 0.32 2.51 4.86
N PRO A 44 -0.01 2.84 3.58
CA PRO A 44 0.73 2.32 2.44
C PRO A 44 2.23 2.65 2.51
N LYS A 45 2.60 3.81 3.08
CA LYS A 45 4.01 4.16 3.24
C LYS A 45 4.75 3.20 4.17
N GLU A 46 4.17 2.88 5.32
CA GLU A 46 4.77 1.92 6.26
C GLU A 46 4.99 0.56 5.59
N VAL A 47 4.05 0.11 4.75
CA VAL A 47 4.18 -1.14 3.99
C VAL A 47 5.29 -1.04 2.96
N SER A 48 5.38 0.08 2.23
CA SER A 48 6.47 0.31 1.28
C SER A 48 7.82 0.28 1.98
N ASP A 49 7.95 0.99 3.11
CA ASP A 49 9.18 1.03 3.89
C ASP A 49 9.53 -0.35 4.46
N HIS A 50 8.52 -1.13 4.89
CA HIS A 50 8.71 -2.51 5.33
C HIS A 50 9.24 -3.39 4.20
N LEU A 51 8.57 -3.43 3.05
CA LEU A 51 8.97 -4.23 1.89
C LEU A 51 10.35 -3.83 1.36
N ARG A 52 10.72 -2.54 1.39
CA ARG A 52 12.07 -2.11 1.03
C ARG A 52 13.16 -2.69 1.92
N ARG A 53 12.84 -2.99 3.18
CA ARG A 53 13.80 -3.59 4.14
C ARG A 53 13.79 -5.12 4.10
N THR A 54 12.64 -5.74 3.82
CA THR A 54 12.45 -7.18 4.04
C THR A 54 12.38 -7.99 2.75
N ALA A 55 12.04 -7.39 1.62
CA ALA A 55 11.81 -8.15 0.41
C ALA A 55 13.12 -8.81 -0.09
N ALA A 56 13.03 -10.10 -0.40
CA ALA A 56 14.13 -10.89 -0.92
C ALA A 56 14.03 -11.12 -2.44
N PRO A 57 15.15 -11.34 -3.15
CA PRO A 57 15.13 -11.72 -4.56
C PRO A 57 14.29 -12.98 -4.80
N GLY A 58 13.41 -12.93 -5.79
CA GLY A 58 12.54 -14.05 -6.16
C GLY A 58 11.21 -14.12 -5.40
N GLU A 59 10.96 -13.22 -4.44
CA GLU A 59 9.67 -13.14 -3.77
C GLU A 59 8.54 -12.71 -4.72
N LEU A 60 7.38 -13.32 -4.53
CA LEU A 60 6.14 -12.94 -5.21
C LEU A 60 5.21 -12.22 -4.23
N ILE A 61 4.95 -10.94 -4.50
CA ILE A 61 4.08 -10.10 -3.66
C ILE A 61 2.77 -9.82 -4.39
N LEU A 62 1.65 -10.27 -3.82
CA LEU A 62 0.31 -9.95 -4.31
C LEU A 62 -0.24 -8.71 -3.62
N LEU A 63 -0.60 -7.69 -4.42
CA LEU A 63 -1.26 -6.49 -3.94
C LEU A 63 -2.78 -6.57 -4.16
N LYS A 64 -3.56 -6.33 -3.10
CA LYS A 64 -5.03 -6.30 -3.18
C LYS A 64 -5.61 -5.21 -2.29
N SER A 65 -6.32 -4.26 -2.90
CA SER A 65 -7.08 -3.24 -2.16
C SER A 65 -8.32 -2.79 -2.92
N SER A 66 -9.19 -2.03 -2.23
CA SER A 66 -10.08 -1.10 -2.91
C SER A 66 -9.28 0.03 -3.57
N SER A 67 -9.93 0.82 -4.42
CA SER A 67 -9.31 1.99 -5.07
C SER A 67 -8.92 3.10 -4.09
N SER A 68 -9.37 3.06 -2.83
CA SER A 68 -9.17 4.15 -1.86
C SER A 68 -7.77 4.19 -1.22
N LEU A 69 -7.15 3.02 -1.04
CA LEU A 69 -5.84 2.88 -0.38
C LEU A 69 -4.66 3.06 -1.34
N HIS A 70 -4.92 2.90 -2.64
CA HIS A 70 -3.93 2.99 -3.70
C HIS A 70 -2.67 2.13 -3.44
N LEU A 71 -2.84 0.84 -3.12
CA LEU A 71 -1.70 -0.05 -2.88
C LEU A 71 -0.83 -0.25 -4.13
N GLU A 72 -1.28 0.13 -5.34
CA GLU A 72 -0.43 0.16 -6.53
C GLU A 72 0.82 1.04 -6.36
N ARG A 73 0.79 2.01 -5.43
CA ARG A 73 1.97 2.82 -5.06
C ARG A 73 3.13 1.97 -4.56
N LEU A 74 2.85 0.84 -3.92
CA LEU A 74 3.87 -0.09 -3.44
C LEU A 74 4.69 -0.62 -4.63
N ALA A 75 4.02 -1.10 -5.68
CA ALA A 75 4.67 -1.56 -6.90
C ALA A 75 5.37 -0.40 -7.64
N LEU A 76 4.69 0.75 -7.76
CA LEU A 76 5.27 1.94 -8.42
C LEU A 76 6.56 2.41 -7.75
N ALA A 77 6.64 2.34 -6.43
CA ALA A 77 7.80 2.78 -5.67
C ALA A 77 9.08 1.97 -6.00
N TRP A 78 8.97 0.76 -6.56
CA TRP A 78 10.12 -0.02 -6.99
C TRP A 78 10.77 0.51 -8.27
N ILE A 79 9.98 1.17 -9.13
CA ILE A 79 10.42 1.63 -10.45
C ILE A 79 10.47 3.16 -10.57
N ARG A 80 9.87 3.90 -9.63
CA ARG A 80 9.74 5.36 -9.65
C ARG A 80 9.83 5.95 -8.24
N ASP A 81 10.17 7.22 -8.16
CA ASP A 81 10.23 7.97 -6.90
C ASP A 81 8.83 8.45 -6.47
N VAL A 82 8.08 7.56 -5.82
CA VAL A 82 6.75 7.90 -5.28
C VAL A 82 6.91 8.80 -4.06
N LYS A 83 6.32 10.00 -4.13
CA LYS A 83 6.26 11.00 -3.04
C LYS A 83 4.87 11.19 -2.47
N CYS A 84 3.82 10.88 -3.24
CA CYS A 84 2.44 10.93 -2.75
C CYS A 84 2.11 9.68 -1.93
N TRP A 85 2.11 9.82 -0.61
CA TRP A 85 1.84 8.74 0.34
C TRP A 85 0.59 8.95 1.19
N ILE A 86 -0.32 9.84 0.75
CA ILE A 86 -1.55 10.13 1.50
C ILE A 86 -2.35 8.83 1.76
N PRO A 87 -2.71 8.51 3.01
CA PRO A 87 -3.41 7.26 3.34
C PRO A 87 -4.81 7.15 2.74
N ALA A 88 -5.50 8.28 2.55
CA ALA A 88 -6.83 8.36 1.97
C ALA A 88 -6.86 9.46 0.89
N CYS A 89 -6.68 9.07 -0.37
CA CYS A 89 -6.54 10.02 -1.48
C CYS A 89 -7.90 10.55 -2.01
N GLY A 90 -8.96 9.75 -1.89
CA GLY A 90 -10.31 10.09 -2.38
C GLY A 90 -10.49 9.98 -3.90
N LYS A 91 -9.41 9.84 -4.68
CA LYS A 91 -9.45 9.58 -6.12
C LYS A 91 -9.89 8.15 -6.41
N LYS A 92 -10.62 7.96 -7.53
CA LYS A 92 -11.09 6.63 -7.96
C LYS A 92 -10.16 6.04 -9.02
N GLU A 93 -9.50 6.90 -9.79
CA GLU A 93 -8.50 6.54 -10.78
C GLU A 93 -7.19 6.07 -10.11
N GLY A 94 -6.46 5.18 -10.78
CA GLY A 94 -5.16 4.71 -10.30
C GLY A 94 -4.10 5.81 -10.31
N CYS A 95 -3.06 5.65 -9.50
CA CYS A 95 -2.00 6.66 -9.34
C CYS A 95 -1.28 7.02 -10.65
N GLN A 96 -1.11 6.06 -11.57
CA GLN A 96 -0.52 6.32 -12.89
C GLN A 96 -1.41 7.25 -13.72
N THR A 97 -2.73 7.03 -13.73
CA THR A 97 -3.70 7.89 -14.43
C THR A 97 -3.77 9.28 -13.80
N CYS A 98 -3.72 9.36 -12.47
CA CYS A 98 -3.66 10.63 -11.74
C CYS A 98 -2.39 11.43 -12.11
N GLY A 99 -1.24 10.76 -12.26
CA GLY A 99 0.00 11.38 -12.75
C GLY A 99 0.68 12.34 -11.77
N LEU A 100 0.31 12.32 -10.49
CA LEU A 100 0.86 13.16 -9.42
C LEU A 100 1.67 12.38 -8.37
N PHE A 101 1.94 11.10 -8.60
CA PHE A 101 2.55 10.24 -7.58
C PHE A 101 4.01 10.60 -7.25
N GLU A 102 4.73 11.29 -8.14
CA GLU A 102 6.10 11.79 -7.92
C GLU A 102 6.13 13.20 -7.31
N VAL A 103 4.98 13.74 -6.93
CA VAL A 103 4.82 15.05 -6.29
C VAL A 103 4.28 14.82 -4.87
N PRO A 104 4.85 15.45 -3.82
CA PRO A 104 4.29 15.40 -2.47
C PRO A 104 2.81 15.81 -2.48
N PHE A 105 1.98 15.15 -1.68
CA PHE A 105 0.52 15.36 -1.74
C PHE A 105 0.13 16.82 -1.47
N GLU A 106 0.85 17.45 -0.55
CA GLU A 106 0.67 18.83 -0.11
C GLU A 106 0.88 19.83 -1.27
N GLU A 107 1.67 19.45 -2.27
CA GLU A 107 2.01 20.28 -3.43
C GLU A 107 1.09 20.04 -4.64
N HIS A 108 0.18 19.06 -4.60
CA HIS A 108 -0.64 18.67 -5.75
C HIS A 108 -1.43 19.84 -6.33
N ARG A 109 -2.00 20.69 -5.47
CA ARG A 109 -2.80 21.84 -5.90
C ARG A 109 -1.98 22.83 -6.73
N GLU A 110 -0.82 23.23 -6.22
CA GLU A 110 0.03 24.20 -6.91
C GLU A 110 0.66 23.62 -8.16
N PHE A 111 1.05 22.33 -8.13
CA PHE A 111 1.58 21.65 -9.29
C PHE A 111 0.57 21.57 -10.45
N VAL A 112 -0.69 21.25 -10.16
CA VAL A 112 -1.77 21.24 -11.17
C VAL A 112 -2.03 22.64 -11.70
N LYS A 113 -2.04 23.66 -10.82
CA LYS A 113 -2.23 25.07 -11.22
C LYS A 113 -1.13 25.53 -12.17
N LYS A 114 0.14 25.23 -11.87
CA LYS A 114 1.29 25.56 -12.71
C LYS A 114 1.19 24.89 -14.08
N ARG A 115 0.92 23.57 -14.13
CA ARG A 115 0.71 22.82 -15.37
C ARG A 115 -0.36 23.39 -16.29
N ARG A 116 -1.40 24.02 -15.74
CA ARG A 116 -2.46 24.64 -16.53
C ARG A 116 -2.03 25.97 -17.14
N ASN A 117 -1.17 26.73 -16.45
CA ASN A 117 -0.68 28.02 -16.95
C ASN A 117 0.43 27.85 -18.00
N ASP A 118 1.14 26.72 -17.99
CA ASP A 118 2.20 26.40 -18.95
C ASP A 118 1.66 25.81 -20.27
N ARG A 119 0.33 25.64 -20.40
CA ARG A 119 -0.36 25.16 -21.62
C ARG A 119 -1.02 26.31 -22.35
#